data_AF-A0A9P1HY96-F1
#
_entry.id   AF-A0A9P1HY96-F1
#
_cell.length_a   1.000
_cell.length_b   1.000
_cell.length_c   1.000
_cell.angle_alpha   90.00
_cell.angle_beta   90.00
_cell.angle_gamma   90.00
#
_symmetry.space_group_name_H-M   'P 1'
#
loop_
_entity.id
_entity.type
_entity.pdbx_description
1 polymer ?
#
loop_
_entity_poly.entity_id
_entity_poly.type
_entity_poly.pdbx_seq_one_letter_code
_entity_poly.pdbx_strand_id
1 'polypeptide(L)'
;MAVRAKGQQLGHLSTTFFNIPSLFKQMLAYFILALFHIPHVFCTPDQPEMTFEELYQEGKVAYTVGEWGDCIAFMRRAWEDYKYYEDELISCRKKCQTEIEKPGEDFFSQYHAESERALCHLRCKRDRFTDMRPDLKKMTTYFDFMERKPYEYLHICYWNMGELSLAVQAAYTFLIQNPGHKNILDALKFYMEQPNYHDDMLVDSLKNPYEQRYMDGVSAYESEDWGRCIHDLEATLEKVIEEDSRCRLVCEDKIDWSLVDGNPDLDVLITSIRASIIRCKHNCLYRLSVVNGHNLGNIITSIYEYLHYCQYKSMLGLDATRSVATYLLFDGNPLMRRNKYFYEKEYNRAELFKPDSVVLEFYKKRVIEERYLKFIEEKFVYENNEFPPERVDDKKALNLEVVTDDEFSYASILNLLSENECRQLRSVFQNDLIDPLIEEITRRVKHYWPTAKYESISCQRQSRHVACDRALILSTEPSDCSEWLGAVHSGCVIVFCTEV
;
A
#
# COMPACT_ATOMS: atom_id res chain seq x y z
N MET A 1 -46.85 -44.20 16.30
CA MET A 1 -48.19 -44.06 16.90
C MET A 1 -48.51 -42.59 16.96
N ALA A 2 -49.65 -42.04 16.55
CA ALA A 2 -50.80 -42.53 15.81
C ALA A 2 -51.73 -41.31 15.66
N VAL A 3 -52.23 -41.05 14.43
CA VAL A 3 -53.67 -40.83 14.13
C VAL A 3 -54.26 -39.46 14.57
N ARG A 4 -55.09 -38.69 13.82
CA ARG A 4 -56.01 -38.85 12.66
C ARG A 4 -56.31 -37.41 12.18
N ALA A 5 -56.26 -37.03 10.91
CA ALA A 5 -57.30 -37.25 9.88
C ALA A 5 -58.76 -37.00 10.33
N LYS A 6 -59.38 -35.95 9.81
CA LYS A 6 -60.80 -35.90 9.46
C LYS A 6 -60.91 -35.45 8.01
N GLY A 7 -61.42 -36.34 7.17
CA GLY A 7 -61.83 -36.02 5.81
C GLY A 7 -63.34 -35.90 5.69
N GLN A 8 -63.77 -35.84 4.42
CA GLN A 8 -65.13 -35.93 3.87
C GLN A 8 -65.93 -34.60 3.82
N GLN A 9 -66.52 -34.17 2.70
CA GLN A 9 -67.09 -34.89 1.55
C GLN A 9 -67.01 -34.11 0.21
N LEU A 10 -66.94 -34.88 -0.87
CA LEU A 10 -67.22 -34.51 -2.27
C LEU A 10 -68.73 -34.31 -2.50
N GLY A 11 -69.10 -33.35 -3.36
CA GLY A 11 -70.47 -33.15 -3.82
C GLY A 11 -70.58 -32.25 -5.06
N HIS A 12 -70.61 -32.90 -6.22
CA HIS A 12 -71.26 -32.54 -7.49
C HIS A 12 -70.90 -31.27 -8.30
N LEU A 13 -70.42 -31.56 -9.51
CA LEU A 13 -70.42 -30.73 -10.72
C LEU A 13 -71.77 -30.08 -11.03
N SER A 14 -71.73 -28.83 -11.48
CA SER A 14 -72.56 -28.36 -12.57
C SER A 14 -71.72 -27.47 -13.50
N THR A 15 -71.48 -27.98 -14.71
CA THR A 15 -70.81 -27.32 -15.84
C THR A 15 -71.75 -26.32 -16.49
N THR A 16 -71.38 -25.04 -16.50
CA THR A 16 -71.87 -24.08 -17.52
C THR A 16 -70.69 -23.58 -18.33
N PHE A 17 -70.60 -24.10 -19.56
CA PHE A 17 -69.66 -23.71 -20.60
C PHE A 17 -69.84 -22.23 -20.96
N PHE A 18 -68.83 -21.40 -20.68
CA PHE A 18 -68.63 -20.16 -21.43
C PHE A 18 -67.74 -20.46 -22.64
N ASN A 19 -68.34 -20.39 -23.83
CA ASN A 19 -67.67 -20.49 -25.13
C ASN A 19 -66.72 -19.31 -25.31
N ILE A 20 -65.42 -19.55 -25.16
CA ILE A 20 -64.37 -18.62 -25.59
C ILE A 20 -64.14 -18.85 -27.10
N PRO A 21 -64.25 -17.82 -27.97
CA PRO A 21 -64.04 -17.95 -29.41
C PRO A 21 -62.65 -18.53 -29.74
N SER A 22 -62.55 -19.43 -30.72
CA SER A 22 -61.31 -20.16 -31.04
C SER A 22 -60.14 -19.26 -31.46
N LEU A 23 -60.42 -18.03 -31.90
CA LEU A 23 -59.42 -17.00 -32.20
C LEU A 23 -58.64 -16.55 -30.96
N PHE A 24 -59.27 -16.53 -29.78
CA PHE A 24 -58.60 -16.11 -28.54
C PHE A 24 -57.64 -17.17 -28.00
N LYS A 25 -57.97 -18.46 -28.19
CA LYS A 25 -57.07 -19.58 -27.86
C LYS A 25 -55.86 -19.64 -28.80
N GLN A 26 -56.04 -19.31 -30.08
CA GLN A 26 -54.92 -19.22 -31.03
C GLN A 26 -54.02 -18.02 -30.72
N MET A 27 -54.59 -16.85 -30.42
CA MET A 27 -53.81 -15.67 -30.00
C MET A 27 -53.02 -15.90 -28.71
N LEU A 28 -53.60 -16.56 -27.70
CA LEU A 28 -52.88 -16.86 -26.46
C LEU A 28 -51.76 -17.89 -26.67
N ALA A 29 -51.97 -18.88 -27.54
CA ALA A 29 -50.95 -19.87 -27.89
C ALA A 29 -49.79 -19.23 -28.68
N TYR A 30 -50.06 -18.31 -29.60
CA TYR A 30 -49.02 -17.53 -30.30
C TYR A 30 -48.29 -16.57 -29.36
N PHE A 31 -48.97 -15.97 -28.38
CA PHE A 31 -48.32 -15.09 -27.39
C PHE A 31 -47.41 -15.87 -26.44
N ILE A 32 -47.81 -17.08 -26.03
CA ILE A 32 -46.97 -17.97 -25.20
C ILE A 32 -45.79 -18.52 -26.02
N LEU A 33 -45.99 -18.92 -27.28
CA LEU A 33 -44.89 -19.32 -28.18
C LEU A 33 -43.93 -18.17 -28.51
N ALA A 34 -44.42 -16.93 -28.60
CA ALA A 34 -43.57 -15.74 -28.77
C ALA A 34 -42.76 -15.40 -27.52
N LEU A 35 -43.30 -15.67 -26.31
CA LEU A 35 -42.56 -15.52 -25.05
C LEU A 35 -41.46 -16.58 -24.85
N PHE A 36 -41.61 -17.77 -25.45
CA PHE A 36 -40.57 -18.81 -25.47
C PHE A 36 -39.57 -18.68 -26.64
N HIS A 37 -39.78 -17.71 -27.54
CA HIS A 37 -38.87 -17.37 -28.64
C HIS A 37 -38.22 -15.99 -28.50
N ILE A 38 -38.25 -15.39 -27.30
CA ILE A 38 -37.24 -14.39 -26.96
C ILE A 38 -35.92 -15.15 -27.00
N PRO A 39 -34.98 -14.86 -27.92
CA PRO A 39 -33.65 -15.40 -27.78
C PRO A 39 -33.19 -14.97 -26.40
N HIS A 40 -32.97 -15.94 -25.50
CA HIS A 40 -32.09 -15.72 -24.37
C HIS A 40 -30.77 -15.32 -25.00
N VAL A 41 -30.58 -14.01 -25.16
CA VAL A 41 -29.27 -13.40 -25.27
C VAL A 41 -28.64 -13.75 -23.93
N PHE A 42 -28.04 -14.93 -23.86
CA PHE A 42 -26.88 -15.11 -23.03
C PHE A 42 -25.93 -14.04 -23.55
N CYS A 43 -25.93 -12.88 -22.88
CA CYS A 43 -24.84 -11.96 -22.98
C CYS A 43 -23.67 -12.73 -22.37
N THR A 44 -22.99 -13.53 -23.20
CA THR A 44 -21.58 -13.77 -22.97
C THR A 44 -20.97 -12.37 -22.82
N PRO A 45 -20.16 -12.10 -21.79
CA PRO A 45 -19.39 -10.87 -21.79
C PRO A 45 -18.73 -10.80 -23.16
N ASP A 46 -19.03 -9.76 -23.95
CA ASP A 46 -18.36 -9.52 -25.21
C ASP A 46 -16.87 -9.62 -24.89
N GLN A 47 -16.21 -10.70 -25.33
CA GLN A 47 -14.78 -10.77 -25.19
C GLN A 47 -14.26 -9.61 -26.04
N PRO A 48 -13.64 -8.59 -25.44
CA PRO A 48 -13.15 -7.47 -26.23
C PRO A 48 -12.13 -8.02 -27.23
N GLU A 49 -12.43 -7.89 -28.52
CA GLU A 49 -11.56 -8.34 -29.63
C GLU A 49 -10.26 -7.52 -29.71
N MET A 50 -10.21 -6.39 -29.00
CA MET A 50 -9.06 -5.50 -28.94
C MET A 50 -8.44 -5.54 -27.54
N THR A 51 -7.12 -5.61 -27.51
CA THR A 51 -6.32 -5.50 -26.28
C THR A 51 -6.30 -4.07 -25.74
N PHE A 52 -5.98 -3.87 -24.46
CA PHE A 52 -5.79 -2.54 -23.89
C PHE A 52 -4.72 -1.73 -24.62
N GLU A 53 -3.70 -2.37 -25.22
CA GLU A 53 -2.69 -1.69 -26.03
C GLU A 53 -3.30 -1.06 -27.28
N GLU A 54 -4.14 -1.83 -27.99
CA GLU A 54 -4.82 -1.38 -29.22
C GLU A 54 -5.87 -0.33 -28.90
N LEU A 55 -6.69 -0.56 -27.88
CA LEU A 55 -7.69 0.40 -27.40
C LEU A 55 -7.03 1.72 -26.97
N TYR A 56 -5.89 1.66 -26.30
CA TYR A 56 -5.16 2.87 -25.90
C TYR A 56 -4.61 3.63 -27.11
N GLN A 57 -4.09 2.94 -28.14
CA GLN A 57 -3.68 3.61 -29.37
C GLN A 57 -4.85 4.26 -30.10
N GLU A 58 -5.99 3.58 -30.26
CA GLU A 58 -7.19 4.17 -30.89
C GLU A 58 -7.69 5.38 -30.10
N GLY A 59 -7.69 5.30 -28.76
CA GLY A 59 -8.03 6.45 -27.90
C GLY A 59 -7.10 7.65 -28.12
N LYS A 60 -5.79 7.42 -28.31
CA LYS A 60 -4.83 8.49 -28.61
C LYS A 60 -5.03 9.08 -30.01
N VAL A 61 -5.39 8.25 -30.99
CA VAL A 61 -5.74 8.71 -32.34
C VAL A 61 -6.99 9.60 -32.27
N ALA A 62 -8.06 9.12 -31.64
CA ALA A 62 -9.30 9.87 -31.43
C ALA A 62 -9.06 11.20 -30.71
N TYR A 63 -8.24 11.20 -29.65
CA TYR A 63 -7.80 12.41 -28.96
C TYR A 63 -7.10 13.40 -29.91
N THR A 64 -6.21 12.91 -30.77
CA THR A 64 -5.41 13.75 -31.67
C THR A 64 -6.25 14.40 -32.76
N VAL A 65 -7.26 13.69 -33.27
CA VAL A 65 -8.17 14.22 -34.31
C VAL A 65 -9.36 15.01 -33.77
N GLY A 66 -9.56 15.02 -32.44
CA GLY A 66 -10.64 15.75 -31.77
C GLY A 66 -11.97 15.00 -31.70
N GLU A 67 -11.98 13.68 -31.90
CA GLU A 67 -13.16 12.83 -31.72
C GLU A 67 -13.30 12.45 -30.24
N TRP A 68 -13.81 13.39 -29.43
CA TRP A 68 -13.80 13.30 -27.97
C TRP A 68 -14.64 12.14 -27.42
N GLY A 69 -15.76 11.82 -28.06
CA GLY A 69 -16.61 10.68 -27.68
C GLY A 69 -15.89 9.35 -27.81
N ASP A 70 -15.20 9.14 -28.94
CA ASP A 70 -14.40 7.94 -29.20
C ASP A 70 -13.18 7.87 -28.28
N CYS A 71 -12.51 9.02 -28.03
CA CYS A 71 -11.44 9.09 -27.05
C CYS A 71 -11.89 8.54 -25.68
N ILE A 72 -13.04 9.00 -25.17
CA ILE A 72 -13.59 8.54 -23.89
C ILE A 72 -13.88 7.04 -23.95
N ALA A 73 -14.56 6.57 -25.00
CA ALA A 73 -14.96 5.19 -25.14
C ALA A 73 -13.75 4.25 -25.16
N PHE A 74 -12.75 4.55 -25.99
CA PHE A 74 -11.53 3.76 -26.11
C PHE A 74 -10.67 3.80 -24.85
N MET A 75 -10.44 4.96 -24.25
CA MET A 75 -9.61 5.08 -23.04
C MET A 75 -10.21 4.33 -21.85
N ARG A 76 -11.53 4.43 -21.64
CA ARG A 76 -12.21 3.70 -20.56
C ARG A 76 -12.15 2.19 -20.80
N ARG A 77 -12.44 1.74 -22.02
CA ARG A 77 -12.39 0.32 -22.37
C ARG A 77 -10.97 -0.23 -22.24
N ALA A 78 -9.96 0.55 -22.60
CA ALA A 78 -8.56 0.18 -22.41
C ALA A 78 -8.24 -0.04 -20.93
N TRP A 79 -8.74 0.82 -20.03
CA TRP A 79 -8.53 0.68 -18.59
C TRP A 79 -9.23 -0.57 -18.00
N GLU A 80 -10.46 -0.84 -18.44
CA GLU A 80 -11.19 -2.06 -18.06
C GLU A 80 -10.46 -3.32 -18.53
N ASP A 81 -9.95 -3.30 -19.78
CA ASP A 81 -9.18 -4.40 -20.36
C ASP A 81 -7.84 -4.61 -19.63
N TYR A 82 -7.15 -3.54 -19.27
CA TYR A 82 -5.92 -3.57 -18.46
C TYR A 82 -6.13 -4.24 -17.09
N LYS A 83 -7.22 -3.90 -16.40
CA LYS A 83 -7.57 -4.54 -15.13
C LYS A 83 -7.80 -6.04 -15.29
N TYR A 84 -8.54 -6.44 -16.32
CA TYR A 84 -8.71 -7.86 -16.63
C TYR A 84 -7.37 -8.54 -16.89
N TYR A 85 -6.48 -7.90 -17.66
CA TYR A 85 -5.15 -8.45 -17.95
C TYR A 85 -4.36 -8.72 -16.66
N GLU A 86 -4.30 -7.76 -15.75
CA GLU A 86 -3.63 -7.96 -14.45
C GLU A 86 -4.30 -9.04 -13.60
N ASP A 87 -5.64 -9.06 -13.55
CA ASP A 87 -6.38 -10.06 -12.78
C ASP A 87 -6.16 -11.49 -13.30
N GLU A 88 -6.12 -11.70 -14.62
CA GLU A 88 -5.81 -13.00 -15.19
C GLU A 88 -4.35 -13.43 -14.95
N LEU A 89 -3.40 -12.49 -15.01
CA LEU A 89 -2.01 -12.78 -14.62
C LEU A 89 -1.92 -13.22 -13.15
N ILE A 90 -2.53 -12.46 -12.24
CA ILE A 90 -2.55 -12.78 -10.81
C ILE A 90 -3.23 -14.13 -10.57
N SER A 91 -4.37 -14.38 -11.23
CA SER A 91 -5.12 -15.63 -11.14
C SER A 91 -4.26 -16.83 -11.56
N CYS A 92 -3.60 -16.75 -12.71
CA CYS A 92 -2.68 -17.78 -13.18
C CYS A 92 -1.53 -18.00 -12.21
N ARG A 93 -0.94 -16.93 -11.66
CA ARG A 93 0.19 -17.05 -10.75
C ARG A 93 -0.19 -17.67 -9.41
N LYS A 94 -1.30 -17.23 -8.82
CA LYS A 94 -1.84 -17.83 -7.58
C LYS A 94 -2.12 -19.33 -7.77
N LYS A 95 -2.82 -19.69 -8.85
CA LYS A 95 -3.12 -21.09 -9.18
C LYS A 95 -1.85 -21.93 -9.27
N CYS A 96 -0.88 -21.50 -10.09
CA CYS A 96 0.36 -22.23 -10.29
C CYS A 96 1.28 -22.24 -9.06
N GLN A 97 1.13 -21.29 -8.13
CA GLN A 97 1.84 -21.35 -6.84
C GLN A 97 1.27 -22.45 -5.94
N THR A 98 -0.03 -22.72 -6.02
CA THR A 98 -0.72 -23.70 -5.17
C THR A 98 -0.75 -25.13 -5.73
N GLU A 99 -0.73 -25.30 -7.05
CA GLU A 99 -0.82 -26.62 -7.69
C GLU A 99 0.50 -27.40 -7.69
N ILE A 100 1.64 -26.71 -7.59
CA ILE A 100 2.97 -27.33 -7.64
C ILE A 100 3.37 -27.79 -6.24
N GLU A 101 3.77 -29.06 -6.13
CA GLU A 101 4.25 -29.64 -4.88
C GLU A 101 5.53 -28.94 -4.40
N LYS A 102 5.74 -28.93 -3.08
CA LYS A 102 6.97 -28.36 -2.52
C LYS A 102 8.15 -29.23 -2.97
N PRO A 103 9.18 -28.65 -3.61
CA PRO A 103 10.35 -29.43 -4.02
C PRO A 103 11.11 -29.95 -2.79
N GLY A 104 11.84 -31.05 -2.99
CA GLY A 104 12.87 -31.48 -2.05
C GLY A 104 14.06 -30.53 -2.07
N GLU A 105 15.00 -30.74 -1.13
CA GLU A 105 16.20 -29.89 -1.02
C GLU A 105 17.19 -30.07 -2.18
N ASP A 106 17.13 -31.19 -2.90
CA ASP A 106 17.99 -31.48 -4.05
C ASP A 106 17.81 -30.48 -5.20
N PHE A 107 18.92 -30.13 -5.84
CA PHE A 107 18.99 -29.16 -6.91
C PHE A 107 18.08 -29.50 -8.10
N PHE A 108 18.05 -30.76 -8.55
CA PHE A 108 17.20 -31.16 -9.66
C PHE A 108 15.72 -31.19 -9.26
N SER A 109 15.41 -31.46 -7.99
CA SER A 109 14.04 -31.32 -7.48
C SER A 109 13.56 -29.88 -7.52
N GLN A 110 14.41 -28.93 -7.12
CA GLN A 110 14.09 -27.49 -7.20
C GLN A 110 13.88 -27.05 -8.66
N TYR A 111 14.79 -27.43 -9.57
CA TYR A 111 14.68 -27.11 -11.00
C TYR A 111 13.47 -27.76 -11.67
N HIS A 112 13.11 -28.97 -11.25
CA HIS A 112 11.90 -29.62 -11.73
C HIS A 112 10.66 -28.81 -11.33
N ALA A 113 10.53 -28.44 -10.05
CA ALA A 113 9.41 -27.61 -9.59
C ALA A 113 9.37 -26.23 -10.25
N GLU A 114 10.52 -25.60 -10.53
CA GLU A 114 10.59 -24.36 -11.33
C GLU A 114 10.06 -24.59 -12.75
N SER A 115 10.45 -25.70 -13.39
CA SER A 115 10.00 -26.07 -14.73
C SER A 115 8.50 -26.38 -14.78
N GLU A 116 7.97 -27.08 -13.78
CA GLU A 116 6.53 -27.35 -13.65
C GLU A 116 5.73 -26.06 -13.47
N ARG A 117 6.24 -25.13 -12.65
CA ARG A 117 5.64 -23.82 -12.47
C ARG A 117 5.62 -23.01 -13.76
N ALA A 118 6.75 -22.99 -14.49
CA ALA A 118 6.83 -22.35 -15.79
C ALA A 118 5.84 -22.95 -16.80
N LEU A 119 5.74 -24.28 -16.86
CA LEU A 119 4.79 -24.99 -17.72
C LEU A 119 3.33 -24.68 -17.34
N CYS A 120 3.02 -24.59 -16.05
CA CYS A 120 1.71 -24.19 -15.56
C CYS A 120 1.37 -22.77 -16.01
N HIS A 121 2.30 -21.81 -15.86
CA HIS A 121 2.09 -20.44 -16.32
C HIS A 121 1.84 -20.38 -17.83
N LEU A 122 2.64 -21.07 -18.64
CA LEU A 122 2.47 -21.10 -20.10
C LEU A 122 1.10 -21.65 -20.50
N ARG A 123 0.65 -22.74 -19.87
CA ARG A 123 -0.67 -23.33 -20.13
C ARG A 123 -1.78 -22.38 -19.70
N CYS A 124 -1.70 -21.82 -18.50
CA CYS A 124 -2.71 -20.90 -17.99
C CYS A 124 -2.81 -19.64 -18.87
N LYS A 125 -1.67 -19.04 -19.22
CA LYS A 125 -1.62 -17.88 -20.12
C LYS A 125 -2.23 -18.18 -21.48
N ARG A 126 -1.90 -19.32 -22.10
CA ARG A 126 -2.51 -19.72 -23.38
C ARG A 126 -4.03 -19.89 -23.28
N ASP A 127 -4.52 -20.41 -22.16
CA ASP A 127 -5.96 -20.63 -21.95
C ASP A 127 -6.69 -19.30 -21.64
N ARG A 128 -6.01 -18.29 -21.07
CA ARG A 128 -6.57 -16.98 -20.72
C ARG A 128 -6.40 -15.90 -21.78
N PHE A 129 -5.26 -15.91 -22.48
CA PHE A 129 -4.87 -15.00 -23.54
C PHE A 129 -4.87 -15.76 -24.86
N THR A 130 -5.97 -15.65 -25.58
CA THR A 130 -6.22 -16.38 -26.84
C THR A 130 -5.66 -15.63 -28.04
N ASP A 131 -5.71 -16.22 -29.24
CA ASP A 131 -5.30 -15.52 -30.47
C ASP A 131 -6.11 -14.23 -30.71
N MET A 132 -7.37 -14.19 -30.25
CA MET A 132 -8.22 -12.98 -30.32
C MET A 132 -7.91 -11.96 -29.23
N ARG A 133 -7.17 -12.35 -28.18
CA ARG A 133 -6.79 -11.47 -27.07
C ARG A 133 -5.41 -11.87 -26.56
N PRO A 134 -4.34 -11.52 -27.32
CA PRO A 134 -2.99 -11.96 -27.02
C PRO A 134 -2.45 -11.33 -25.72
N ASP A 135 -1.38 -11.92 -25.20
CA ASP A 135 -0.60 -11.39 -24.08
C ASP A 135 0.06 -10.03 -24.46
N LEU A 136 0.54 -9.29 -23.46
CA LEU A 136 1.15 -7.97 -23.60
C LEU A 136 2.33 -7.97 -24.58
N LYS A 137 2.27 -7.08 -25.58
CA LYS A 137 3.33 -6.90 -26.58
C LYS A 137 4.41 -5.94 -26.09
N LYS A 138 4.04 -4.81 -25.47
CA LYS A 138 4.98 -3.76 -25.04
C LYS A 138 4.83 -3.44 -23.55
N MET A 139 5.89 -3.72 -22.79
CA MET A 139 5.95 -3.39 -21.36
C MET A 139 5.85 -1.87 -21.08
N THR A 140 6.26 -1.02 -22.02
CA THR A 140 6.09 0.44 -21.89
C THR A 140 4.61 0.83 -21.76
N THR A 141 3.72 0.16 -22.49
CA THR A 141 2.28 0.42 -22.40
C THR A 141 1.74 0.00 -21.03
N TYR A 142 2.23 -1.10 -20.46
CA TYR A 142 1.88 -1.47 -19.09
C TYR A 142 2.27 -0.37 -18.08
N PHE A 143 3.47 0.21 -18.21
CA PHE A 143 3.91 1.29 -17.34
C PHE A 143 3.08 2.57 -17.49
N ASP A 144 2.63 2.90 -18.70
CA ASP A 144 1.70 4.01 -18.93
C ASP A 144 0.41 3.84 -18.10
N PHE A 145 -0.12 2.62 -17.99
CA PHE A 145 -1.32 2.34 -17.18
C PHE A 145 -1.03 2.35 -15.68
N MET A 146 0.11 1.83 -15.25
CA MET A 146 0.57 1.95 -13.86
C MET A 146 0.70 3.42 -13.42
N GLU A 147 1.12 4.30 -14.34
CA GLU A 147 1.21 5.75 -14.14
C GLU A 147 -0.13 6.48 -14.37
N ARG A 148 -1.24 5.74 -14.61
CA ARG A 148 -2.58 6.26 -14.88
C ARG A 148 -2.67 7.18 -16.11
N LYS A 149 -1.73 7.12 -17.07
CA LYS A 149 -1.71 8.00 -18.26
C LYS A 149 -2.99 8.05 -19.09
N PRO A 150 -3.83 6.99 -19.21
CA PRO A 150 -5.13 7.14 -19.87
C PRO A 150 -5.99 8.28 -19.29
N TYR A 151 -5.85 8.58 -18.00
CA TYR A 151 -6.56 9.67 -17.34
C TYR A 151 -6.04 11.07 -17.71
N GLU A 152 -4.79 11.18 -18.15
CA GLU A 152 -4.22 12.39 -18.74
C GLU A 152 -4.95 12.76 -20.05
N TYR A 153 -5.42 11.77 -20.82
CA TYR A 153 -6.21 12.02 -22.02
C TYR A 153 -7.69 12.23 -21.69
N LEU A 154 -8.24 11.39 -20.80
CA LEU A 154 -9.66 11.42 -20.43
C LEU A 154 -10.11 12.79 -19.92
N HIS A 155 -9.30 13.48 -19.11
CA HIS A 155 -9.73 14.77 -18.55
C HIS A 155 -9.95 15.83 -19.63
N ILE A 156 -9.19 15.80 -20.72
CA ILE A 156 -9.34 16.71 -21.85
C ILE A 156 -10.53 16.29 -22.71
N CYS A 157 -10.71 14.98 -22.93
CA CYS A 157 -11.84 14.47 -23.71
C CYS A 157 -13.18 14.76 -23.02
N TYR A 158 -13.29 14.58 -21.70
CA TYR A 158 -14.47 14.96 -20.93
C TYR A 158 -14.73 16.47 -20.96
N TRP A 159 -13.68 17.28 -20.81
CA TRP A 159 -13.81 18.74 -20.88
C TRP A 159 -14.42 19.19 -22.21
N ASN A 160 -13.91 18.68 -23.33
CA ASN A 160 -14.43 19.03 -24.65
C ASN A 160 -15.85 18.50 -24.92
N MET A 161 -16.29 17.46 -24.20
CA MET A 161 -17.68 16.98 -24.21
C MET A 161 -18.62 17.80 -23.30
N GLY A 162 -18.10 18.78 -22.56
CA GLY A 162 -18.88 19.59 -21.61
C GLY A 162 -19.11 18.92 -20.26
N GLU A 163 -18.42 17.81 -19.98
CA GLU A 163 -18.57 17.02 -18.76
C GLU A 163 -17.56 17.45 -17.68
N LEU A 164 -17.77 18.63 -17.08
CA LEU A 164 -16.84 19.23 -16.10
C LEU A 164 -16.52 18.28 -14.94
N SER A 165 -17.53 17.63 -14.34
CA SER A 165 -17.33 16.75 -13.19
C SER A 165 -16.39 15.57 -13.53
N LEU A 166 -16.60 14.93 -14.68
CA LEU A 166 -15.75 13.82 -15.13
C LEU A 166 -14.36 14.30 -15.55
N ALA A 167 -14.24 15.52 -16.09
CA ALA A 167 -12.95 16.13 -16.40
C ALA A 167 -12.12 16.36 -15.12
N VAL A 168 -12.73 16.95 -14.09
CA VAL A 168 -12.09 17.14 -12.77
C VAL A 168 -11.70 15.79 -12.17
N GLN A 169 -12.63 14.82 -12.15
CA GLN A 169 -12.39 13.50 -11.61
C GLN A 169 -11.22 12.80 -12.30
N ALA A 170 -11.15 12.87 -13.63
CA ALA A 170 -10.08 12.24 -14.40
C ALA A 170 -8.73 12.92 -14.16
N ALA A 171 -8.68 14.25 -14.17
CA ALA A 171 -7.46 15.01 -13.89
C ALA A 171 -6.95 14.74 -12.47
N TYR A 172 -7.85 14.71 -11.48
CA TYR A 172 -7.52 14.40 -10.11
C TYR A 172 -7.03 12.96 -9.94
N THR A 173 -7.70 11.98 -10.55
CA THR A 173 -7.28 10.56 -10.58
C THR A 173 -5.85 10.40 -11.09
N PHE A 174 -5.47 11.14 -12.15
CA PHE A 174 -4.09 11.14 -12.67
C PHE A 174 -3.11 11.82 -11.70
N LEU A 175 -3.50 12.95 -11.12
CA LEU A 175 -2.67 13.74 -10.21
C LEU A 175 -2.28 12.96 -8.95
N ILE A 176 -3.18 12.14 -8.40
CA ILE A 176 -2.90 11.30 -7.21
C ILE A 176 -1.67 10.41 -7.42
N GLN A 177 -1.51 9.84 -8.61
CA GLN A 177 -0.36 8.97 -8.93
C GLN A 177 0.88 9.76 -9.39
N ASN A 178 0.69 10.99 -9.85
CA ASN A 178 1.73 11.85 -10.43
C ASN A 178 1.75 13.22 -9.73
N PRO A 179 2.05 13.27 -8.42
CA PRO A 179 2.03 14.52 -7.68
C PRO A 179 3.06 15.49 -8.29
N GLY A 180 2.63 16.74 -8.56
CA GLY A 180 3.50 17.76 -9.15
C GLY A 180 3.47 17.85 -10.68
N HIS A 181 2.64 17.06 -11.37
CA HIS A 181 2.48 17.17 -12.83
C HIS A 181 1.88 18.53 -13.22
N LYS A 182 2.72 19.43 -13.74
CA LYS A 182 2.39 20.86 -13.97
C LYS A 182 1.14 21.06 -14.83
N ASN A 183 1.06 20.37 -15.97
CA ASN A 183 -0.07 20.55 -16.90
C ASN A 183 -1.41 20.18 -16.27
N ILE A 184 -1.42 19.16 -15.40
CA ILE A 184 -2.64 18.68 -14.75
C ILE A 184 -3.01 19.60 -13.58
N LEU A 185 -2.03 20.10 -12.84
CA LEU A 185 -2.26 21.12 -11.83
C LEU A 185 -2.87 22.39 -12.44
N ASP A 186 -2.37 22.83 -13.59
CA ASP A 186 -2.90 24.01 -14.27
C ASP A 186 -4.29 23.75 -14.87
N ALA A 187 -4.54 22.55 -15.40
CA ALA A 187 -5.87 22.14 -15.84
C ALA A 187 -6.88 22.10 -14.68
N LEU A 188 -6.51 21.56 -13.52
CA LEU A 188 -7.36 21.53 -12.34
C LEU A 188 -7.66 22.94 -11.82
N LYS A 189 -6.66 23.83 -11.73
CA LYS A 189 -6.91 25.25 -11.38
C LYS A 189 -7.92 25.87 -12.32
N PHE A 190 -7.76 25.67 -13.62
CA PHE A 190 -8.70 26.15 -14.62
C PHE A 190 -10.11 25.55 -14.44
N TYR A 191 -10.24 24.25 -14.15
CA TYR A 191 -11.54 23.62 -13.89
C TYR A 191 -12.18 24.14 -12.60
N MET A 192 -11.39 24.43 -11.56
CA MET A 192 -11.87 24.98 -10.29
C MET A 192 -12.41 26.41 -10.41
N GLU A 193 -11.98 27.15 -11.44
CA GLU A 193 -12.49 28.50 -11.75
C GLU A 193 -13.85 28.48 -12.48
N GLN A 194 -14.34 27.32 -12.91
CA GLN A 194 -15.59 27.23 -13.67
C GLN A 194 -16.82 27.43 -12.76
N PRO A 195 -17.89 28.10 -13.25
CA PRO A 195 -19.07 28.40 -12.43
C PRO A 195 -19.79 27.19 -11.81
N ASN A 196 -19.63 26.01 -12.42
CA ASN A 196 -20.29 24.77 -12.00
C ASN A 196 -19.36 23.84 -11.21
N TYR A 197 -18.20 24.32 -10.77
CA TYR A 197 -17.27 23.54 -9.96
C TYR A 197 -17.72 23.39 -8.51
N HIS A 198 -17.49 22.22 -7.94
CA HIS A 198 -17.71 21.90 -6.53
C HIS A 198 -16.56 21.00 -6.01
N ASP A 199 -16.16 21.17 -4.75
CA ASP A 199 -15.04 20.44 -4.14
C ASP A 199 -15.26 18.92 -4.12
N ASP A 200 -16.52 18.47 -4.08
CA ASP A 200 -16.89 17.04 -4.13
C ASP A 200 -16.64 16.38 -5.49
N MET A 201 -16.24 17.15 -6.52
CA MET A 201 -15.79 16.61 -7.80
C MET A 201 -14.35 16.08 -7.77
N LEU A 202 -13.55 16.42 -6.74
CA LEU A 202 -12.19 15.92 -6.55
C LEU A 202 -12.20 14.48 -6.01
N VAL A 203 -12.53 13.54 -6.90
CA VAL A 203 -12.65 12.12 -6.57
C VAL A 203 -11.62 11.31 -7.33
N ASP A 204 -10.79 10.54 -6.62
CA ASP A 204 -9.97 9.53 -7.26
C ASP A 204 -10.85 8.32 -7.63
N SER A 205 -11.09 8.14 -8.92
CA SER A 205 -11.89 7.03 -9.48
C SER A 205 -11.20 5.67 -9.37
N LEU A 206 -9.90 5.65 -9.05
CA LEU A 206 -9.07 4.46 -8.92
C LEU A 206 -8.57 4.21 -7.50
N LYS A 207 -9.09 4.96 -6.54
CA LYS A 207 -8.75 4.83 -5.13
C LYS A 207 -8.93 3.39 -4.67
N ASN A 208 -7.87 2.82 -4.10
CA ASN A 208 -7.96 1.47 -3.56
C ASN A 208 -8.80 1.44 -2.27
N PRO A 209 -9.45 0.31 -1.96
CA PRO A 209 -10.25 0.18 -0.74
C PRO A 209 -9.47 0.42 0.56
N TYR A 210 -8.18 0.07 0.61
CA TYR A 210 -7.35 0.30 1.79
C TYR A 210 -7.12 1.80 2.04
N GLU A 211 -7.01 2.62 0.99
CA GLU A 211 -6.79 4.06 1.12
C GLU A 211 -7.99 4.73 1.79
N GLN A 212 -9.21 4.36 1.39
CA GLN A 212 -10.42 4.89 2.03
C GLN A 212 -10.50 4.48 3.49
N ARG A 213 -10.24 3.21 3.80
CA ARG A 213 -10.26 2.73 5.20
C ARG A 213 -9.20 3.40 6.06
N TYR A 214 -8.01 3.65 5.49
CA TYR A 214 -6.96 4.37 6.19
C TYR A 214 -7.42 5.79 6.55
N MET A 215 -7.97 6.51 5.57
CA MET A 215 -8.50 7.87 5.80
C MET A 215 -9.64 7.89 6.81
N ASP A 216 -10.55 6.90 6.76
CA ASP A 216 -11.63 6.76 7.74
C ASP A 216 -11.09 6.49 9.15
N GLY A 217 -10.04 5.65 9.28
CA GLY A 217 -9.38 5.36 10.54
C GLY A 217 -8.65 6.57 11.14
N VAL A 218 -7.96 7.36 10.32
CA VAL A 218 -7.34 8.62 10.74
C VAL A 218 -8.41 9.65 11.15
N SER A 219 -9.51 9.77 10.41
CA SER A 219 -10.61 10.67 10.79
C SER A 219 -11.28 10.24 12.10
N ALA A 220 -11.41 8.93 12.33
CA ALA A 220 -11.90 8.38 13.60
C ALA A 220 -10.94 8.69 14.76
N TYR A 221 -9.62 8.64 14.53
CA TYR A 221 -8.61 9.10 15.50
C TYR A 221 -8.79 10.59 15.84
N GLU A 222 -8.93 11.45 14.83
CA GLU A 222 -9.09 12.91 15.02
C GLU A 222 -10.39 13.28 15.76
N SER A 223 -11.45 12.49 15.55
CA SER A 223 -12.74 12.65 16.22
C SER A 223 -12.86 11.90 17.55
N GLU A 224 -11.77 11.28 18.01
CA GLU A 224 -11.68 10.47 19.23
C GLU A 224 -12.65 9.26 19.29
N ASP A 225 -13.12 8.77 18.13
CA ASP A 225 -13.86 7.52 18.00
C ASP A 225 -12.87 6.34 17.98
N TRP A 226 -12.35 5.99 19.16
CA TRP A 226 -11.30 4.98 19.31
C TRP A 226 -11.71 3.60 18.80
N GLY A 227 -12.99 3.23 18.97
CA GLY A 227 -13.49 1.92 18.52
C GLY A 227 -13.49 1.82 17.00
N ARG A 228 -13.97 2.87 16.31
CA ARG A 228 -13.92 2.93 14.85
C ARG A 228 -12.49 3.07 14.33
N CYS A 229 -11.65 3.87 14.99
CA CYS A 229 -10.24 4.00 14.65
C CYS A 229 -9.53 2.64 14.61
N ILE A 230 -9.70 1.82 15.66
CA ILE A 230 -9.10 0.47 15.72
C ILE A 230 -9.62 -0.38 14.57
N HIS A 231 -10.95 -0.46 14.40
CA HIS A 231 -11.57 -1.29 13.37
C HIS A 231 -11.10 -0.92 11.95
N ASP A 232 -11.11 0.37 11.60
CA ASP A 232 -10.78 0.82 10.25
C ASP A 232 -9.28 0.70 9.96
N LEU A 233 -8.39 0.89 10.95
CA LEU A 233 -6.95 0.70 10.80
C LEU A 233 -6.54 -0.78 10.72
N GLU A 234 -7.14 -1.67 11.50
CA GLU A 234 -6.91 -3.12 11.39
C GLU A 234 -7.37 -3.65 10.02
N ALA A 235 -8.56 -3.22 9.56
CA ALA A 235 -9.05 -3.54 8.23
C ALA A 235 -8.17 -2.96 7.12
N THR A 236 -7.56 -1.80 7.33
CA THR A 236 -6.56 -1.22 6.43
C THR A 236 -5.33 -2.12 6.34
N LEU A 237 -4.78 -2.57 7.47
CA LEU A 237 -3.60 -3.44 7.50
C LEU A 237 -3.82 -4.74 6.72
N GLU A 238 -4.97 -5.40 6.93
CA GLU A 238 -5.34 -6.60 6.19
C GLU A 238 -5.32 -6.36 4.68
N LYS A 239 -5.92 -5.25 4.23
CA LYS A 239 -6.00 -4.89 2.81
C LYS A 239 -4.65 -4.49 2.23
N VAL A 240 -3.80 -3.79 2.98
CA VAL A 240 -2.43 -3.47 2.54
C VAL A 240 -1.61 -4.74 2.32
N ILE A 241 -1.72 -5.73 3.21
CA ILE A 241 -1.01 -7.02 3.07
C ILE A 241 -1.54 -7.81 1.85
N GLU A 242 -2.86 -7.77 1.61
CA GLU A 242 -3.47 -8.36 0.44
C GLU A 242 -2.97 -7.70 -0.86
N GLU A 243 -2.94 -6.36 -0.92
CA GLU A 243 -2.47 -5.62 -2.09
C GLU A 243 -0.95 -5.76 -2.32
N ASP A 244 -0.13 -5.85 -1.26
CA ASP A 244 1.30 -6.16 -1.42
C ASP A 244 1.47 -7.55 -2.05
N SER A 245 0.69 -8.53 -1.60
CA SER A 245 0.70 -9.88 -2.16
C SER A 245 0.26 -9.88 -3.63
N ARG A 246 -0.75 -9.09 -4.00
CA ARG A 246 -1.18 -8.92 -5.40
C ARG A 246 -0.09 -8.27 -6.25
N CYS A 247 0.47 -7.15 -5.80
CA CYS A 247 1.56 -6.44 -6.48
C CYS A 247 2.77 -7.35 -6.72
N ARG A 248 3.15 -8.16 -5.72
CA ARG A 248 4.27 -9.10 -5.84
C ARG A 248 4.06 -10.16 -6.90
N LEU A 249 2.84 -10.62 -7.11
CA LEU A 249 2.52 -11.56 -8.18
C LEU A 249 2.65 -10.85 -9.53
N VAL A 250 2.19 -9.61 -9.66
CA VAL A 250 2.33 -8.82 -10.88
C VAL A 250 3.79 -8.61 -11.30
N CYS A 251 4.73 -8.61 -10.35
CA CYS A 251 6.16 -8.41 -10.58
C CYS A 251 6.90 -9.55 -11.31
N GLU A 252 6.33 -10.75 -11.46
CA GLU A 252 7.10 -11.92 -11.94
C GLU A 252 7.52 -11.87 -13.42
N ASP A 253 7.04 -10.89 -14.18
CA ASP A 253 7.46 -10.60 -15.56
C ASP A 253 8.02 -9.18 -15.74
N LYS A 254 8.29 -8.47 -14.64
CA LYS A 254 8.85 -7.10 -14.65
C LYS A 254 10.38 -7.15 -14.71
N ILE A 255 10.88 -7.71 -15.82
CA ILE A 255 12.30 -7.84 -16.12
C ILE A 255 12.78 -6.56 -16.79
N ASP A 256 13.86 -5.99 -16.27
CA ASP A 256 14.55 -4.88 -16.91
C ASP A 256 15.58 -5.43 -17.91
N TRP A 257 15.14 -5.58 -19.16
CA TRP A 257 16.01 -6.06 -20.24
C TRP A 257 17.11 -5.06 -20.63
N SER A 258 17.04 -3.80 -20.18
CA SER A 258 18.12 -2.83 -20.45
C SER A 258 19.42 -3.17 -19.72
N LEU A 259 19.35 -4.03 -18.69
CA LEU A 259 20.49 -4.53 -17.93
C LEU A 259 21.15 -5.76 -18.57
N VAL A 260 20.59 -6.27 -19.67
CA VAL A 260 21.08 -7.46 -20.38
C VAL A 260 21.64 -7.04 -21.73
N ASP A 261 22.98 -7.07 -21.86
CA ASP A 261 23.67 -6.75 -23.12
C ASP A 261 24.36 -7.98 -23.72
N GLY A 262 24.37 -8.07 -25.04
CA GLY A 262 25.01 -9.13 -25.81
C GLY A 262 24.53 -10.54 -25.44
N ASN A 263 25.48 -11.44 -25.23
CA ASN A 263 25.25 -12.83 -24.82
C ASN A 263 25.98 -13.07 -23.49
N PRO A 264 25.38 -12.71 -22.34
CA PRO A 264 26.02 -12.82 -21.04
C PRO A 264 26.13 -14.28 -20.59
N ASP A 265 27.06 -14.55 -19.67
CA ASP A 265 27.10 -15.84 -18.96
C ASP A 265 25.78 -16.10 -18.22
N LEU A 266 25.44 -17.39 -18.06
CA LEU A 266 24.16 -17.81 -17.49
C LEU A 266 23.90 -17.21 -16.10
N ASP A 267 24.91 -17.19 -15.22
CA ASP A 267 24.77 -16.66 -13.87
C ASP A 267 24.55 -15.14 -13.86
N VAL A 268 25.18 -14.42 -14.80
CA VAL A 268 24.99 -12.96 -14.97
C VAL A 268 23.55 -12.68 -15.43
N LEU A 269 23.05 -13.47 -16.40
CA LEU A 269 21.69 -13.34 -16.90
C LEU A 269 20.64 -13.62 -15.80
N ILE A 270 20.76 -14.76 -15.11
CA ILE A 270 19.83 -15.15 -14.05
C ILE A 270 19.86 -14.13 -12.90
N THR A 271 21.04 -13.63 -12.55
CA THR A 271 21.18 -12.61 -11.50
C THR A 271 20.46 -11.32 -11.87
N SER A 272 20.64 -10.84 -13.11
CA SER A 272 20.00 -9.60 -13.59
C SER A 272 18.47 -9.71 -13.64
N ILE A 273 17.95 -10.86 -14.10
CA ILE A 273 16.51 -11.16 -14.12
C ILE A 273 15.94 -11.23 -12.68
N ARG A 274 16.62 -11.94 -11.78
CA ARG A 274 16.19 -12.07 -10.37
C ARG A 274 16.20 -10.71 -9.66
N ALA A 275 17.25 -9.91 -9.84
CA ALA A 275 17.34 -8.57 -9.28
C ALA A 275 16.18 -7.68 -9.74
N SER A 276 15.81 -7.72 -11.02
CA SER A 276 14.66 -6.95 -11.55
C SER A 276 13.35 -7.34 -10.85
N ILE A 277 13.07 -8.64 -10.73
CA ILE A 277 11.85 -9.15 -10.10
C ILE A 277 11.82 -8.83 -8.60
N ILE A 278 12.94 -9.02 -7.89
CA ILE A 278 13.02 -8.74 -6.45
C ILE A 278 12.90 -7.24 -6.19
N ARG A 279 13.50 -6.37 -7.01
CA ARG A 279 13.35 -4.91 -6.91
C ARG A 279 11.89 -4.50 -7.07
N CYS A 280 11.20 -5.05 -8.07
CA CYS A 280 9.76 -4.82 -8.24
C CYS A 280 8.98 -5.24 -6.99
N LYS A 281 9.20 -6.48 -6.50
CA LYS A 281 8.52 -7.03 -5.31
C LYS A 281 8.80 -6.22 -4.05
N HIS A 282 10.05 -5.80 -3.84
CA HIS A 282 10.46 -5.01 -2.68
C HIS A 282 9.79 -3.62 -2.68
N ASN A 283 9.65 -3.01 -3.85
CA ASN A 283 9.03 -1.69 -4.03
C ASN A 283 7.48 -1.69 -3.97
N CYS A 284 6.82 -2.84 -3.83
CA CYS A 284 5.36 -2.90 -3.70
C CYS A 284 4.83 -2.05 -2.54
N LEU A 285 5.39 -2.21 -1.34
CA LEU A 285 4.96 -1.42 -0.18
C LEU A 285 5.16 0.08 -0.38
N TYR A 286 6.25 0.51 -1.02
CA TYR A 286 6.47 1.93 -1.33
C TYR A 286 5.37 2.50 -2.22
N ARG A 287 4.89 1.73 -3.21
CA ARG A 287 3.77 2.12 -4.06
C ARG A 287 2.46 2.22 -3.26
N LEU A 288 2.25 1.32 -2.29
CA LEU A 288 1.08 1.32 -1.41
C LEU A 288 1.12 2.41 -0.34
N SER A 289 2.28 3.03 -0.10
CA SER A 289 2.43 4.15 0.84
C SER A 289 1.94 5.49 0.30
N VAL A 290 1.54 5.58 -0.97
CA VAL A 290 0.93 6.79 -1.53
C VAL A 290 -0.58 6.72 -1.29
N VAL A 291 -1.08 7.50 -0.34
CA VAL A 291 -2.50 7.58 0.00
C VAL A 291 -2.99 8.99 -0.31
N ASN A 292 -4.02 9.11 -1.14
CA ASN A 292 -4.57 10.41 -1.55
C ASN A 292 -3.51 11.41 -2.06
N GLY A 293 -2.50 10.90 -2.78
CA GLY A 293 -1.42 11.72 -3.37
C GLY A 293 -0.31 12.12 -2.40
N HIS A 294 -0.39 11.69 -1.13
CA HIS A 294 0.62 11.91 -0.12
C HIS A 294 1.41 10.63 0.14
N ASN A 295 2.74 10.73 0.13
CA ASN A 295 3.60 9.61 0.49
C ASN A 295 3.76 9.54 2.01
N LEU A 296 3.23 8.48 2.62
CA LEU A 296 3.32 8.19 4.06
C LEU A 296 4.69 7.60 4.48
N GLY A 297 5.60 7.38 3.53
CA GLY A 297 6.85 6.67 3.73
C GLY A 297 6.61 5.17 3.85
N ASN A 298 6.35 4.70 5.06
CA ASN A 298 5.98 3.31 5.33
C ASN A 298 4.55 3.26 5.89
N ILE A 299 3.62 2.78 5.07
CA ILE A 299 2.21 2.69 5.48
C ILE A 299 1.99 1.78 6.69
N ILE A 300 2.81 0.74 6.89
CA ILE A 300 2.69 -0.14 8.06
C ILE A 300 3.02 0.62 9.34
N THR A 301 4.12 1.38 9.37
CA THR A 301 4.45 2.21 10.55
C THR A 301 3.39 3.27 10.78
N SER A 302 2.88 3.88 9.72
CA SER A 302 1.82 4.89 9.83
C SER A 302 0.53 4.30 10.43
N ILE A 303 0.10 3.12 9.98
CA ILE A 303 -1.03 2.39 10.58
C ILE A 303 -0.79 2.13 12.07
N TYR A 304 0.37 1.57 12.43
CA TYR A 304 0.67 1.25 13.83
C TYR A 304 0.86 2.48 14.73
N GLU A 305 1.25 3.62 14.17
CA GLU A 305 1.29 4.88 14.89
C GLU A 305 -0.09 5.32 15.37
N TYR A 306 -1.11 5.30 14.50
CA TYR A 306 -2.48 5.61 14.92
C TYR A 306 -3.09 4.47 15.75
N LEU A 307 -2.89 3.22 15.33
CA LEU A 307 -3.51 2.05 15.94
C LEU A 307 -3.06 1.87 17.40
N HIS A 308 -1.77 2.04 17.71
CA HIS A 308 -1.30 1.93 19.10
C HIS A 308 -2.00 2.93 20.01
N TYR A 309 -2.21 4.17 19.54
CA TYR A 309 -2.79 5.22 20.36
C TYR A 309 -4.27 4.96 20.59
N CYS A 310 -5.02 4.58 19.55
CA CYS A 310 -6.43 4.22 19.68
C CYS A 310 -6.64 3.02 20.61
N GLN A 311 -5.76 2.01 20.54
CA GLN A 311 -5.76 0.87 21.47
C GLN A 311 -5.44 1.29 22.91
N TYR A 312 -4.43 2.14 23.10
CA TYR A 312 -4.08 2.69 24.41
C TYR A 312 -5.25 3.47 25.04
N LYS A 313 -5.88 4.35 24.26
CA LYS A 313 -7.05 5.14 24.70
C LYS A 313 -8.27 4.27 25.02
N SER A 314 -8.37 3.10 24.38
CA SER A 314 -9.40 2.09 24.63
C SER A 314 -9.06 1.12 25.77
N MET A 315 -7.98 1.36 26.52
CA MET A 315 -7.48 0.49 27.60
C MET A 315 -7.11 -0.93 27.13
N LEU A 316 -6.78 -1.10 25.85
CA LEU A 316 -6.30 -2.35 25.26
C LEU A 316 -4.77 -2.42 25.35
N GLY A 317 -4.24 -2.48 26.58
CA GLY A 317 -2.81 -2.38 26.84
C GLY A 317 -1.97 -3.43 26.11
N LEU A 318 -2.44 -4.68 26.04
CA LEU A 318 -1.75 -5.77 25.32
C LEU A 318 -1.61 -5.49 23.81
N ASP A 319 -2.66 -4.94 23.21
CA ASP A 319 -2.66 -4.64 21.78
C ASP A 319 -1.81 -3.40 21.51
N ALA A 320 -1.88 -2.39 22.38
CA ALA A 320 -1.00 -1.22 22.31
C ALA A 320 0.50 -1.61 22.41
N THR A 321 0.89 -2.51 23.31
CA THR A 321 2.29 -2.98 23.40
C THR A 321 2.71 -3.79 22.18
N ARG A 322 1.81 -4.60 21.60
CA ARG A 322 2.06 -5.30 20.32
C ARG A 322 2.25 -4.31 19.18
N SER A 323 1.42 -3.28 19.10
CA SER A 323 1.51 -2.23 18.08
C SER A 323 2.82 -1.46 18.16
N VAL A 324 3.25 -1.09 19.38
CA VAL A 324 4.56 -0.47 19.62
C VAL A 324 5.70 -1.39 19.17
N ALA A 325 5.68 -2.66 19.58
CA ALA A 325 6.71 -3.63 19.19
C ALA A 325 6.77 -3.84 17.67
N THR A 326 5.61 -3.83 17.01
CA THR A 326 5.51 -3.99 15.55
C THR A 326 6.03 -2.78 14.80
N TYR A 327 5.69 -1.56 15.25
CA TYR A 327 6.23 -0.32 14.68
C TYR A 327 7.77 -0.32 14.74
N LEU A 328 8.33 -0.68 15.89
CA LEU A 328 9.78 -0.64 16.14
C LEU A 328 10.59 -1.64 15.30
N LEU A 329 9.94 -2.58 14.59
CA LEU A 329 10.62 -3.40 13.58
C LEU A 329 11.10 -2.56 12.39
N PHE A 330 10.35 -1.52 12.02
CA PHE A 330 10.59 -0.75 10.80
C PHE A 330 11.24 0.60 11.07
N ASP A 331 10.95 1.23 12.20
CA ASP A 331 11.39 2.60 12.46
C ASP A 331 11.71 2.83 13.95
N GLY A 332 12.83 3.50 14.19
CA GLY A 332 13.35 3.81 15.52
C GLY A 332 12.84 5.12 16.14
N ASN A 333 11.62 5.56 15.82
CA ASN A 333 11.04 6.83 16.28
C ASN A 333 11.25 7.06 17.79
N PRO A 334 11.84 8.19 18.21
CA PRO A 334 12.01 8.50 19.63
C PRO A 334 10.70 8.45 20.43
N LEU A 335 9.59 8.94 19.90
CA LEU A 335 8.30 8.92 20.59
C LEU A 335 7.77 7.49 20.75
N MET A 336 7.91 6.63 19.74
CA MET A 336 7.49 5.23 19.86
C MET A 336 8.35 4.46 20.87
N ARG A 337 9.67 4.71 20.87
CA ARG A 337 10.58 4.18 21.90
C ARG A 337 10.20 4.68 23.30
N ARG A 338 9.87 5.97 23.44
CA ARG A 338 9.36 6.52 24.69
C ARG A 338 8.10 5.81 25.15
N ASN A 339 7.17 5.51 24.25
CA ASN A 339 5.93 4.80 24.58
C ASN A 339 6.23 3.40 25.10
N LYS A 340 7.17 2.67 24.47
CA LYS A 340 7.67 1.39 25.02
C LYS A 340 8.21 1.55 26.44
N TYR A 341 9.14 2.50 26.65
CA TYR A 341 9.70 2.79 27.99
C TYR A 341 8.60 3.06 29.03
N PHE A 342 7.63 3.89 28.67
CA PHE A 342 6.53 4.26 29.55
C PHE A 342 5.64 3.04 29.90
N TYR A 343 5.25 2.24 28.92
CA TYR A 343 4.45 1.04 29.12
C TYR A 343 5.20 -0.06 29.87
N GLU A 344 6.51 -0.22 29.66
CA GLU A 344 7.35 -1.13 30.44
C GLU A 344 7.36 -0.75 31.93
N LYS A 345 7.46 0.55 32.24
CA LYS A 345 7.38 1.07 33.61
C LYS A 345 6.00 0.89 34.23
N GLU A 346 4.94 1.08 33.44
CA GLU A 346 3.55 0.98 33.89
C GLU A 346 3.12 -0.48 34.15
N TYR A 347 3.42 -1.38 33.20
CA TYR A 347 2.97 -2.77 33.26
C TYR A 347 3.97 -3.73 33.92
N ASN A 348 5.26 -3.38 33.94
CA ASN A 348 6.36 -4.20 34.45
C ASN A 348 6.38 -5.63 33.86
N ARG A 349 6.13 -5.75 32.55
CA ARG A 349 6.07 -7.01 31.80
C ARG A 349 6.65 -6.85 30.40
N ALA A 350 7.95 -7.09 30.26
CA ALA A 350 8.66 -6.98 28.99
C ALA A 350 8.15 -7.98 27.94
N GLU A 351 7.60 -9.12 28.38
CA GLU A 351 7.06 -10.17 27.52
C GLU A 351 5.81 -9.76 26.71
N LEU A 352 5.21 -8.60 27.02
CA LEU A 352 4.05 -8.06 26.29
C LEU A 352 4.44 -7.42 24.95
N PHE A 353 5.71 -7.06 24.77
CA PHE A 353 6.23 -6.43 23.56
C PHE A 353 6.63 -7.47 22.53
N LYS A 354 5.62 -8.17 22.00
CA LYS A 354 5.79 -9.10 20.89
C LYS A 354 5.16 -8.49 19.65
N PRO A 355 5.90 -8.35 18.53
CA PRO A 355 5.31 -7.88 17.28
C PRO A 355 4.16 -8.77 16.80
N ASP A 356 3.28 -8.20 15.98
CA ASP A 356 2.29 -8.96 15.24
C ASP A 356 2.97 -10.02 14.37
N SER A 357 2.49 -11.26 14.43
CA SER A 357 3.14 -12.39 13.76
C SER A 357 3.08 -12.30 12.24
N VAL A 358 2.00 -11.77 11.67
CA VAL A 358 1.86 -11.64 10.22
C VAL A 358 2.82 -10.58 9.71
N VAL A 359 2.88 -9.44 10.41
CA VAL A 359 3.78 -8.34 10.06
C VAL A 359 5.24 -8.69 10.32
N LEU A 360 5.53 -9.52 11.32
CA LEU A 360 6.89 -10.01 11.59
C LEU A 360 7.45 -10.83 10.42
N GLU A 361 6.67 -11.78 9.89
CA GLU A 361 7.11 -12.58 8.73
C GLU A 361 7.22 -11.72 7.46
N PHE A 362 6.30 -10.76 7.30
CA PHE A 362 6.38 -9.75 6.25
C PHE A 362 7.69 -8.93 6.33
N TYR A 363 8.04 -8.43 7.53
CA TYR A 363 9.27 -7.69 7.80
C TYR A 363 10.52 -8.51 7.49
N LYS A 364 10.61 -9.74 8.01
CA LYS A 364 11.77 -10.64 7.79
C LYS A 364 12.04 -10.85 6.31
N LYS A 365 10.99 -11.11 5.53
CA LYS A 365 11.11 -11.27 4.07
C LYS A 365 11.70 -10.02 3.42
N ARG A 366 11.21 -8.84 3.79
CA ARG A 366 11.69 -7.57 3.22
C ARG A 366 13.14 -7.27 3.57
N VAL A 367 13.57 -7.54 4.80
CA VAL A 367 14.97 -7.37 5.22
C VAL A 367 15.90 -8.28 4.40
N ILE A 368 15.50 -9.52 4.14
CA ILE A 368 16.30 -10.44 3.32
C ILE A 368 16.36 -9.97 1.86
N GLU A 369 15.23 -9.52 1.30
CA GLU A 369 15.18 -8.93 -0.04
C GLU A 369 16.07 -7.69 -0.17
N GLU A 370 16.05 -6.79 0.82
CA GLU A 370 16.90 -5.60 0.86
C GLU A 370 18.39 -5.95 0.91
N ARG A 371 18.78 -6.93 1.75
CA ARG A 371 20.17 -7.40 1.81
C ARG A 371 20.64 -7.96 0.46
N TYR A 372 19.79 -8.71 -0.22
CA TYR A 372 20.08 -9.22 -1.56
C TYR A 372 20.24 -8.07 -2.57
N LEU A 373 19.31 -7.12 -2.60
CA LEU A 373 19.36 -5.97 -3.51
C LEU A 373 20.59 -5.10 -3.26
N LYS A 374 20.92 -4.84 -1.99
CA LYS A 374 22.13 -4.11 -1.60
C LYS A 374 23.40 -4.77 -2.12
N PHE A 375 23.49 -6.10 -2.05
CA PHE A 375 24.61 -6.82 -2.64
C PHE A 375 24.71 -6.60 -4.15
N ILE A 376 23.58 -6.67 -4.87
CA ILE A 376 23.56 -6.38 -6.31
C ILE A 376 23.99 -4.94 -6.60
N GLU A 377 23.41 -3.98 -5.91
CA GLU A 377 23.62 -2.55 -6.13
C GLU A 377 24.99 -2.04 -5.69
N GLU A 378 25.69 -2.74 -4.79
CA GLU A 378 27.05 -2.35 -4.38
C GLU A 378 28.14 -3.08 -5.19
N LYS A 379 27.88 -4.29 -5.68
CA LYS A 379 28.91 -5.17 -6.24
C LYS A 379 28.87 -5.31 -7.76
N PHE A 380 27.71 -5.10 -8.37
CA PHE A 380 27.52 -5.22 -9.82
C PHE A 380 27.54 -3.86 -10.55
N VAL A 381 27.90 -2.77 -9.85
CA VAL A 381 28.06 -1.45 -10.44
C VAL A 381 29.32 -1.44 -11.30
N TYR A 382 29.17 -1.23 -12.61
CA TYR A 382 30.28 -1.13 -13.54
C TYR A 382 30.48 0.34 -13.93
N GLU A 383 31.49 0.98 -13.36
CA GLU A 383 31.79 2.40 -13.56
C GLU A 383 33.23 2.57 -14.02
N ASN A 384 33.47 3.52 -14.95
CA ASN A 384 34.81 3.79 -15.49
C ASN A 384 35.53 2.55 -16.06
N ASN A 385 34.77 1.61 -16.62
CA ASN A 385 35.23 0.31 -17.12
C ASN A 385 35.81 -0.63 -16.05
N GLU A 386 35.51 -0.42 -14.78
CA GLU A 386 35.97 -1.25 -13.67
C GLU A 386 34.81 -1.68 -12.76
N PHE A 387 34.95 -2.87 -12.19
CA PHE A 387 34.12 -3.32 -11.08
C PHE A 387 34.72 -2.84 -9.75
N PRO A 388 33.93 -2.76 -8.68
CA PRO A 388 34.43 -2.49 -7.34
C PRO A 388 35.48 -3.55 -6.96
N PRO A 389 36.51 -3.17 -6.17
CA PRO A 389 37.53 -4.12 -5.75
C PRO A 389 36.90 -5.25 -4.93
N GLU A 390 37.32 -6.48 -5.24
CA GLU A 390 36.86 -7.69 -4.56
C GLU A 390 37.10 -7.60 -3.05
N ARG A 391 36.11 -8.00 -2.27
CA ARG A 391 36.15 -8.04 -0.82
C ARG A 391 35.88 -9.44 -0.29
N VAL A 392 36.30 -9.70 0.95
CA VAL A 392 36.12 -11.02 1.59
C VAL A 392 34.65 -11.38 1.77
N ASP A 393 33.78 -10.38 1.95
CA ASP A 393 32.32 -10.52 2.05
C ASP A 393 31.66 -11.00 0.75
N ASP A 394 32.29 -10.83 -0.42
CA ASP A 394 31.71 -11.20 -1.72
C ASP A 394 31.50 -12.72 -1.88
N LYS A 395 32.21 -13.51 -1.06
CA LYS A 395 32.20 -14.99 -1.08
C LYS A 395 31.39 -15.60 0.05
N LYS A 396 30.73 -14.78 0.88
CA LYS A 396 29.95 -15.26 2.02
C LYS A 396 28.51 -15.55 1.59
N ALA A 397 27.91 -16.55 2.22
CA ALA A 397 26.48 -16.81 2.06
C ALA A 397 25.67 -15.59 2.54
N LEU A 398 24.51 -15.36 1.89
CA LEU A 398 23.58 -14.33 2.33
C LEU A 398 23.14 -14.62 3.77
N ASN A 399 23.31 -13.65 4.66
CA ASN A 399 22.83 -13.79 6.03
C ASN A 399 21.30 -13.75 6.05
N LEU A 400 20.67 -14.86 6.44
CA LEU A 400 19.22 -15.00 6.57
C LEU A 400 18.71 -14.68 8.00
N GLU A 401 19.62 -14.50 8.97
CA GLU A 401 19.25 -14.15 10.34
C GLU A 401 18.76 -12.71 10.39
N VAL A 402 17.50 -12.52 10.75
CA VAL A 402 16.90 -11.21 10.95
C VAL A 402 16.78 -10.99 12.46
N VAL A 403 17.53 -10.03 12.99
CA VAL A 403 17.42 -9.59 14.37
C VAL A 403 16.11 -8.82 14.50
N THR A 404 15.23 -9.30 15.38
CA THR A 404 13.91 -8.70 15.63
C THR A 404 13.76 -8.22 17.07
N ASP A 405 14.72 -8.57 17.93
CA ASP A 405 14.75 -8.12 19.31
C ASP A 405 15.18 -6.65 19.35
N ASP A 406 14.50 -5.88 20.21
CA ASP A 406 14.82 -4.48 20.41
C ASP A 406 16.01 -4.35 21.36
N GLU A 407 17.21 -4.26 20.79
CA GLU A 407 18.48 -4.12 21.52
C GLU A 407 18.73 -2.69 22.05
N PHE A 408 17.77 -1.78 21.90
CA PHE A 408 17.93 -0.39 22.31
C PHE A 408 18.05 -0.23 23.83
N SER A 409 19.09 0.50 24.26
CA SER A 409 19.35 0.73 25.68
C SER A 409 18.51 1.88 26.25
N TYR A 410 17.26 1.60 26.61
CA TYR A 410 16.34 2.57 27.22
C TYR A 410 16.92 3.24 28.48
N ALA A 411 17.62 2.48 29.32
CA ALA A 411 18.26 3.00 30.54
C ALA A 411 19.36 4.04 30.25
N SER A 412 20.00 3.98 29.08
CA SER A 412 21.03 4.96 28.72
C SER A 412 20.43 6.34 28.42
N ILE A 413 19.17 6.41 27.96
CA ILE A 413 18.47 7.67 27.67
C ILE A 413 18.24 8.48 28.94
N LEU A 414 17.98 7.80 30.06
CA LEU A 414 17.83 8.43 31.38
C LEU A 414 19.14 8.99 31.95
N ASN A 415 20.28 8.72 31.30
CA ASN A 415 21.60 9.22 31.68
C ASN A 415 22.18 10.20 30.64
N LEU A 416 21.36 10.65 29.68
CA LEU A 416 21.79 11.61 28.67
C LEU A 416 22.12 12.97 29.29
N LEU A 417 21.46 13.35 30.39
CA LEU A 417 21.75 14.56 31.14
C LEU A 417 22.16 14.20 32.57
N SER A 418 23.23 14.82 33.06
CA SER A 418 23.58 14.80 34.48
C SER A 418 22.81 15.89 35.25
N GLU A 419 22.66 15.70 36.56
CA GLU A 419 22.01 16.70 37.44
C GLU A 419 22.67 18.09 37.38
N ASN A 420 23.97 18.15 37.12
CA ASN A 420 24.68 19.42 36.93
C ASN A 420 24.29 20.09 35.61
N GLU A 421 24.16 19.32 34.54
CA GLU A 421 23.76 19.82 33.21
C GLU A 421 22.31 20.30 33.23
N CYS A 422 21.38 19.55 33.84
CA CYS A 422 20.00 20.01 34.03
C CYS A 422 19.93 21.36 34.78
N ARG A 423 20.76 21.56 35.81
CA ARG A 423 20.85 22.84 36.53
C ARG A 423 21.38 23.97 35.65
N GLN A 424 22.36 23.70 34.79
CA GLN A 424 22.92 24.68 33.86
C GLN A 424 21.91 25.07 32.76
N LEU A 425 21.23 24.09 32.15
CA LEU A 425 20.22 24.30 31.10
C LEU A 425 19.04 25.14 31.58
N ARG A 426 18.72 25.08 32.89
CA ARG A 426 17.67 25.90 33.51
C ARG A 426 18.09 27.30 33.90
N SER A 427 19.39 27.59 33.93
CA SER A 427 19.85 28.87 34.43
C SER A 427 19.38 30.00 33.48
N VAL A 428 18.77 31.03 34.05
CA VAL A 428 18.22 32.18 33.31
C VAL A 428 19.33 33.04 32.68
N PHE A 429 20.57 32.86 33.14
CA PHE A 429 21.74 33.54 32.61
C PHE A 429 22.26 32.74 31.43
N GLN A 430 22.12 33.29 30.21
CA GLN A 430 22.88 32.83 29.05
C GLN A 430 24.36 33.07 29.32
N ASN A 431 25.02 32.06 29.88
CA ASN A 431 26.46 32.03 29.98
C ASN A 431 27.00 31.55 28.62
N ASP A 432 28.19 32.02 28.22
CA ASP A 432 28.94 31.55 27.04
C ASP A 432 29.21 30.01 27.02
N LEU A 433 28.83 29.32 28.10
CA LEU A 433 28.96 27.88 28.33
C LEU A 433 27.73 27.05 27.93
N ILE A 434 26.57 27.66 27.64
CA ILE A 434 25.36 26.92 27.28
C ILE A 434 25.47 26.32 25.89
N ASP A 435 25.93 27.08 24.90
CA ASP A 435 26.03 26.58 23.52
C ASP A 435 26.99 25.38 23.39
N PRO A 436 28.20 25.40 23.98
CA PRO A 436 29.06 24.21 24.02
C PRO A 436 28.42 23.01 24.73
N LEU A 437 27.63 23.24 25.78
CA LEU A 437 26.91 22.17 26.48
C LEU A 437 25.81 21.58 25.59
N ILE A 438 25.04 22.39 24.88
CA ILE A 438 24.02 21.93 23.94
C ILE A 438 24.67 21.11 22.82
N GLU A 439 25.81 21.54 22.30
CA GLU A 439 26.55 20.80 21.27
C GLU A 439 27.02 19.42 21.79
N GLU A 440 27.52 19.37 23.02
CA GLU A 440 27.91 18.14 23.72
C GLU A 440 26.72 17.17 23.89
N ILE A 441 25.57 17.68 24.37
CA ILE A 441 24.35 16.89 24.53
C ILE A 441 23.85 16.43 23.16
N THR A 442 23.83 17.31 22.16
CA THR A 442 23.42 16.98 20.80
C THR A 442 24.27 15.84 20.25
N ARG A 443 25.58 15.85 20.49
CA ARG A 443 26.47 14.76 20.09
C ARG A 443 26.15 13.44 20.81
N ARG A 444 25.80 13.47 22.11
CA ARG A 444 25.32 12.28 22.83
C ARG A 444 24.02 11.75 22.23
N VAL A 445 23.06 12.63 21.92
CA VAL A 445 21.79 12.26 21.28
C VAL A 445 22.02 11.67 19.89
N LYS A 446 22.95 12.25 19.11
CA LYS A 446 23.33 11.75 17.77
C LYS A 446 23.93 10.34 17.77
N HIS A 447 24.42 9.86 18.91
CA HIS A 447 24.83 8.46 19.04
C HIS A 447 23.65 7.49 18.86
N TYR A 448 22.44 7.90 19.28
CA TYR A 448 21.22 7.12 19.16
C TYR A 448 20.40 7.48 17.92
N TRP A 449 20.35 8.77 17.57
CA TRP A 449 19.63 9.29 16.39
C TRP A 449 20.55 10.21 15.58
N PRO A 450 21.28 9.70 14.57
CA PRO A 450 22.30 10.46 13.85
C PRO A 450 21.83 11.77 13.20
N THR A 451 20.55 11.84 12.80
CA THR A 451 19.93 13.01 12.19
C THR A 451 19.38 14.01 13.21
N ALA A 452 19.50 13.74 14.52
CA ALA A 452 18.98 14.61 15.56
C ALA A 452 19.62 16.00 15.55
N LYS A 453 18.76 17.02 15.66
CA LYS A 453 19.12 18.43 15.74
C LYS A 453 18.51 19.00 17.01
N TYR A 454 19.28 19.86 17.68
CA TYR A 454 18.75 20.67 18.77
C TYR A 454 17.64 21.59 18.24
N GLU A 455 16.52 21.61 18.95
CA GLU A 455 15.37 22.45 18.61
C GLU A 455 15.22 23.60 19.62
N SER A 456 15.03 23.26 20.90
CA SER A 456 14.78 24.28 21.92
C SER A 456 15.04 23.79 23.35
N ILE A 457 15.28 24.75 24.24
CA ILE A 457 15.12 24.61 25.69
C ILE A 457 14.00 25.54 26.12
N SER A 458 13.05 25.05 26.91
CA SER A 458 11.92 25.86 27.36
C SER A 458 11.41 25.42 28.73
N CYS A 459 11.04 26.40 29.56
CA CYS A 459 10.44 26.21 30.87
C CYS A 459 9.04 26.82 30.90
N GLN A 460 8.00 25.98 30.84
CA GLN A 460 6.61 26.44 30.89
C GLN A 460 5.77 25.54 31.79
N ARG A 461 4.90 26.14 32.61
CA ARG A 461 4.02 25.39 33.51
C ARG A 461 2.85 24.72 32.80
N GLN A 462 2.39 25.30 31.70
CA GLN A 462 1.28 24.76 30.92
C GLN A 462 1.77 23.59 30.06
N SER A 463 0.86 22.64 29.85
CA SER A 463 1.10 21.53 28.94
C SER A 463 1.14 22.03 27.50
N ARG A 464 2.08 21.51 26.71
CA ARG A 464 2.32 21.91 25.32
C ARG A 464 2.70 20.71 24.47
N HIS A 465 2.44 20.83 23.17
CA HIS A 465 2.90 19.89 22.15
C HIS A 465 4.24 20.35 21.57
N VAL A 466 5.09 19.39 21.21
CA VAL A 466 6.26 19.64 20.37
C VAL A 466 5.83 19.84 18.91
N ALA A 467 6.54 20.70 18.18
CA ALA A 467 6.22 21.05 16.79
C ALA A 467 6.69 20.00 15.76
N CYS A 468 7.71 19.21 16.08
CA CYS A 468 8.25 18.21 15.17
C CYS A 468 7.69 16.81 15.46
N ASP A 469 7.44 16.04 14.40
CA ASP A 469 6.80 14.72 14.47
C ASP A 469 7.67 13.65 15.14
N ARG A 470 8.99 13.84 15.14
CA ARG A 470 9.96 12.90 15.72
C ARG A 470 10.82 13.63 16.75
N ALA A 471 10.30 13.70 17.98
CA ALA A 471 10.93 14.46 19.05
C ALA A 471 11.48 13.57 20.18
N LEU A 472 12.73 13.84 20.58
CA LEU A 472 13.27 13.42 21.86
C LEU A 472 13.13 14.58 22.85
N ILE A 473 12.38 14.35 23.93
CA ILE A 473 12.07 15.37 24.94
C ILE A 473 12.59 14.87 26.28
N LEU A 474 13.54 15.60 26.86
CA LEU A 474 14.14 15.26 28.14
C LEU A 474 13.80 16.32 29.18
N SER A 475 13.34 15.89 30.36
CA SER A 475 13.17 16.80 31.48
C SER A 475 14.51 17.37 31.93
N THR A 476 14.51 18.65 32.28
CA THR A 476 15.62 19.33 32.94
C THR A 476 15.26 19.73 34.38
N GLU A 477 14.11 19.28 34.89
CA GLU A 477 13.72 19.55 36.27
C GLU A 477 14.59 18.76 37.27
N PRO A 478 14.92 19.34 38.44
CA PRO A 478 15.71 18.65 39.46
C PRO A 478 15.08 17.34 39.97
N SER A 479 13.75 17.23 39.94
CA SER A 479 13.03 16.07 40.45
C SER A 479 13.10 14.85 39.53
N ASP A 480 13.29 15.06 38.23
CA ASP A 480 13.22 14.02 37.20
C ASP A 480 14.18 14.33 36.04
N CYS A 481 15.37 14.85 36.34
CA CYS A 481 16.38 15.21 35.35
C CYS A 481 16.66 14.03 34.40
N SER A 482 16.67 14.32 33.09
CA SER A 482 16.81 13.34 32.01
C SER A 482 15.64 12.36 31.82
N GLU A 483 14.50 12.53 32.52
CA GLU A 483 13.30 11.72 32.28
C GLU A 483 12.80 11.92 30.83
N TRP A 484 12.45 10.81 30.18
CA TRP A 484 11.98 10.82 28.79
C TRP A 484 10.48 11.13 28.71
N LEU A 485 10.17 12.38 28.37
CA LEU A 485 8.81 12.89 28.33
C LEU A 485 8.12 12.57 26.99
N GLY A 486 6.79 12.53 27.02
CA GLY A 486 5.97 12.36 25.81
C GLY A 486 5.80 13.66 25.02
N ALA A 487 5.18 13.55 23.84
CA ALA A 487 4.93 14.70 22.95
C ALA A 487 4.18 15.85 23.64
N VAL A 488 3.24 15.51 24.53
CA VAL A 488 2.55 16.43 25.44
C VAL A 488 3.31 16.49 26.76
N HIS A 489 3.85 17.65 27.12
CA HIS A 489 4.68 17.82 28.31
C HIS A 489 4.54 19.21 28.95
N SER A 490 4.97 19.32 30.20
CA SER A 490 5.07 20.57 30.97
C SER A 490 6.40 20.61 31.71
N GLY A 491 6.75 21.77 32.27
CA GLY A 491 8.02 21.98 32.97
C GLY A 491 9.14 22.45 32.05
N CYS A 492 10.35 22.42 32.59
CA CYS A 492 11.61 22.70 31.91
C CYS A 492 12.10 21.49 31.14
N VAL A 493 12.29 21.63 29.83
CA VAL A 493 12.73 20.55 28.94
C VAL A 493 13.77 21.02 27.94
N ILE A 494 14.53 20.07 27.41
CA ILE A 494 15.31 20.20 26.18
C ILE A 494 14.71 19.29 25.11
N VAL A 495 14.61 19.79 23.88
CA VAL A 495 13.98 19.12 22.75
C VAL A 495 14.99 18.95 21.61
N PHE A 496 15.03 17.74 21.07
CA PHE A 496 15.73 17.41 19.84
C PHE A 496 14.74 16.85 18.81
N CYS A 497 14.84 17.32 17.57
CA CYS A 497 14.05 16.82 16.46
C CYS A 497 14.92 15.94 15.56
N THR A 498 14.39 14.83 15.08
CA THR A 498 15.09 13.91 14.17
C THR A 498 14.34 13.78 12.86
N GLU A 499 15.07 13.48 11.79
CA GLU A 499 14.49 13.12 10.49
C GLU A 499 14.40 11.58 10.38
N VAL A 500 13.61 11.09 9.41
CA VAL A 500 13.50 9.65 9.09
C VAL A 500 14.80 9.14 8.49
#